data_AF-A0A8K0GEX1-F1
#
_entry.id   AF-A0A8K0GEX1-F1
#
_cell.length_a   1.000
_cell.length_b   1.000
_cell.length_c   1.000
_cell.angle_alpha   90.00
_cell.angle_beta   90.00
_cell.angle_gamma   90.00
#
_symmetry.space_group_name_H-M   'P 1'
#
loop_
_entity.id
_entity.type
_entity.pdbx_description
1 polymer ?
#
loop_
_entity_poly.entity_id
_entity_poly.type
_entity_poly.pdbx_seq_one_letter_code
_entity_poly.pdbx_strand_id
1 'polypeptide(L)'
;MTTARIRRLQAKMYVFGKPPIEERGKHQNRPTVLPEAVTNLIECHIRSFKARQSHYSIRKNPNRYYLPETLSVNKMYQLFVQEYKIQISCKVYWPIFTNNLKFGLPRINTCTKCDSLMQKVAAAENEELRRKLEIEKEIHLRKVETEGKAGKRNGSVF
;
A
#
# COMPACT_ATOMS: atom_id res chain seq x y z
N MET A 1 -21.10 11.42 37.13
CA MET A 1 -22.01 12.39 36.46
C MET A 1 -21.81 13.75 37.10
N THR A 2 -21.56 14.81 36.33
CA THR A 2 -21.31 16.15 36.90
C THR A 2 -22.61 16.87 37.27
N THR A 3 -22.61 17.67 38.34
CA THR A 3 -23.77 18.44 38.82
C THR A 3 -24.36 19.37 37.76
N ALA A 4 -23.50 19.98 36.93
CA ALA A 4 -23.90 20.82 35.79
C ALA A 4 -24.64 20.05 34.69
N ARG A 5 -24.41 18.74 34.56
CA ARG A 5 -25.13 17.89 33.60
C ARG A 5 -26.52 17.56 34.10
N ILE A 6 -26.68 17.29 35.40
CA ILE A 6 -27.98 17.02 36.04
C ILE A 6 -28.91 18.22 35.89
N ARG A 7 -28.42 19.43 36.22
CA ARG A 7 -29.21 20.68 36.07
C ARG A 7 -29.70 20.90 34.64
N ARG A 8 -28.86 20.64 33.64
CA ARG A 8 -29.25 20.76 32.21
C ARG A 8 -30.31 19.75 31.80
N LEU A 9 -30.23 18.51 32.29
CA LEU A 9 -31.24 17.49 32.01
C LEU A 9 -32.57 17.84 32.68
N GLN A 10 -32.55 18.27 33.94
CA GLN A 10 -33.73 18.74 34.66
C GLN A 10 -34.42 19.91 33.95
N ALA A 11 -33.65 20.92 33.52
CA ALA A 11 -34.20 22.05 32.77
C ALA A 11 -34.86 21.62 31.45
N LYS A 12 -34.23 20.72 30.68
CA LYS A 12 -34.85 20.19 29.45
C LYS A 12 -36.09 19.34 29.74
N MET A 13 -36.09 18.54 30.79
CA MET A 13 -37.27 17.75 31.19
C MET A 13 -38.45 18.64 31.58
N TYR A 14 -38.18 19.74 32.29
CA TYR A 14 -39.21 20.70 32.70
C TYR A 14 -39.86 21.40 31.50
N VAL A 15 -39.10 21.71 30.45
CA VAL A 15 -39.61 22.38 29.24
C VAL A 15 -40.39 21.43 28.33
N PHE A 16 -39.88 20.22 28.10
CA PHE A 16 -40.43 19.31 27.07
C PHE A 16 -41.36 18.23 27.63
N GLY A 17 -41.48 18.10 28.97
CA GLY A 17 -42.31 17.09 29.63
C GLY A 17 -41.84 15.64 29.43
N LYS A 18 -40.72 15.44 28.73
CA LYS A 18 -40.14 14.13 28.41
C LYS A 18 -38.61 14.20 28.50
N PRO A 19 -37.94 13.07 28.80
CA PRO A 19 -36.48 13.02 28.77
C PRO A 19 -35.97 13.38 27.36
N PRO A 20 -34.86 14.14 27.25
CA PRO A 20 -34.26 14.45 25.96
C PRO A 20 -33.82 13.17 25.26
N ILE A 21 -33.98 13.11 23.94
CA ILE A 21 -33.43 12.03 23.13
C ILE A 21 -31.91 12.08 23.22
N GLU A 22 -31.29 10.90 23.32
CA GLU A 22 -29.84 10.78 23.38
C GLU A 22 -29.20 11.06 22.02
N GLU A 23 -28.53 12.21 21.92
CA GLU A 23 -27.89 12.72 20.71
C GLU A 23 -26.35 12.81 20.81
N ARG A 24 -25.76 12.38 21.94
CA ARG A 24 -24.29 12.30 22.03
C ARG A 24 -23.74 11.42 20.91
N GLY A 25 -22.64 11.87 20.30
CA GLY A 25 -21.96 11.16 19.22
C GLY A 25 -22.65 11.21 17.85
N LYS A 26 -23.81 11.87 17.71
CA LYS A 26 -24.54 12.01 16.44
C LYS A 26 -24.21 13.30 15.67
N HIS A 27 -23.10 13.95 16.00
CA HIS A 27 -22.72 15.22 15.37
C HIS A 27 -22.19 14.98 13.94
N GLN A 28 -22.67 15.74 12.95
CA GLN A 28 -22.21 15.63 11.55
C GLN A 28 -21.10 16.63 11.20
N ASN A 29 -20.74 17.51 12.12
CA ASN A 29 -19.73 18.57 11.96
C ASN A 29 -18.29 18.07 11.75
N ARG A 30 -18.01 16.80 12.04
CA ARG A 30 -16.72 16.15 11.80
C ARG A 30 -16.96 14.78 11.17
N PRO A 31 -17.19 14.71 9.85
CA PRO A 31 -17.32 13.43 9.18
C PRO A 31 -16.02 12.64 9.36
N THR A 32 -16.14 11.41 9.86
CA THR A 32 -15.01 10.48 10.01
C THR A 32 -14.50 10.00 8.65
N VAL A 33 -15.37 10.02 7.64
CA VAL A 33 -15.15 9.43 6.32
C VAL A 33 -14.66 10.52 5.35
N LEU A 34 -13.54 10.25 4.69
CA LEU A 34 -13.01 11.09 3.62
C LEU A 34 -13.91 10.98 2.38
N PRO A 35 -14.12 12.07 1.61
CA PRO A 35 -14.83 11.96 0.33
C PRO A 35 -14.19 10.92 -0.59
N GLU A 36 -15.01 10.09 -1.23
CA GLU A 36 -14.57 8.98 -2.09
C GLU A 36 -13.69 9.46 -3.27
N ALA A 37 -13.97 10.65 -3.80
CA ALA A 37 -13.13 11.25 -4.84
C ALA A 37 -11.68 11.45 -4.37
N VAL A 38 -11.47 11.84 -3.10
CA VAL A 38 -10.13 12.07 -2.54
C VAL A 38 -9.43 10.74 -2.26
N THR A 39 -10.15 9.72 -1.79
CA THR A 39 -9.56 8.39 -1.59
C THR A 39 -9.09 7.80 -2.92
N ASN A 40 -9.88 7.92 -3.97
CA ASN A 40 -9.53 7.44 -5.30
C ASN A 40 -8.32 8.18 -5.88
N LEU A 41 -8.22 9.49 -5.67
CA LEU A 41 -7.03 10.26 -6.08
C LEU A 41 -5.76 9.79 -5.36
N ILE A 42 -5.85 9.53 -4.04
CA ILE A 42 -4.72 9.02 -3.26
C ILE A 42 -4.31 7.63 -3.77
N GLU A 43 -5.27 6.74 -4.06
CA GLU A 43 -4.99 5.43 -4.63
C GLU A 43 -4.32 5.52 -6.01
N CYS A 44 -4.83 6.37 -6.90
CA CYS A 44 -4.25 6.59 -8.22
C CYS A 44 -2.81 7.11 -8.13
N HIS A 45 -2.56 8.07 -7.23
CA HIS A 45 -1.21 8.57 -6.98
C HIS A 45 -0.30 7.48 -6.43
N ILE A 46 -0.76 6.66 -5.48
CA ILE A 46 0.04 5.54 -4.95
C ILE A 46 0.36 4.51 -6.05
N ARG A 47 -0.58 4.24 -6.95
CA ARG A 47 -0.39 3.33 -8.10
C ARG A 47 0.57 3.87 -9.16
N SER A 48 0.80 5.18 -9.22
CA SER A 48 1.75 5.77 -10.17
C SER A 48 3.21 5.42 -9.88
N PHE A 49 3.53 5.06 -8.62
CA PHE A 49 4.89 4.66 -8.26
C PHE A 49 5.22 3.27 -8.77
N LYS A 50 6.42 3.12 -9.35
CA LYS A 50 6.95 1.82 -9.81
C LYS A 50 7.28 0.91 -8.64
N ALA A 51 6.31 0.14 -8.17
CA ALA A 51 6.51 -0.90 -7.18
C ALA A 51 6.99 -2.20 -7.85
N ARG A 52 7.89 -2.93 -7.18
CA ARG A 52 8.43 -4.22 -7.64
C ARG A 52 7.94 -5.33 -6.73
N GLN A 53 7.63 -6.49 -7.30
CA GLN A 53 7.40 -7.70 -6.51
C GLN A 53 8.73 -8.41 -6.24
N SER A 54 8.81 -9.10 -5.10
CA SER A 54 9.95 -9.95 -4.79
C SER A 54 9.88 -11.22 -5.62
N HIS A 55 10.92 -11.48 -6.40
CA HIS A 55 11.08 -12.69 -7.21
C HIS A 55 10.91 -13.99 -6.39
N TYR A 56 11.43 -14.02 -5.16
CA TYR A 56 11.30 -15.17 -4.26
C TYR A 56 9.92 -15.25 -3.59
N SER A 57 9.38 -14.11 -3.17
CA SER A 57 8.16 -14.08 -2.37
C SER A 57 6.89 -14.13 -3.22
N ILE A 58 6.98 -14.01 -4.55
CA ILE A 58 5.82 -13.98 -5.45
C ILE A 58 4.89 -15.19 -5.26
N ARG A 59 5.47 -16.38 -5.05
CA ARG A 59 4.69 -17.61 -4.82
C ARG A 59 4.01 -17.65 -3.45
N LYS A 60 4.64 -17.05 -2.44
CA LYS A 60 4.15 -17.05 -1.05
C LYS A 60 3.26 -15.84 -0.73
N ASN A 61 3.45 -14.72 -1.44
CA ASN A 61 2.84 -13.42 -1.20
C ASN A 61 2.64 -12.70 -2.54
N PRO A 62 1.69 -13.14 -3.38
CA PRO A 62 1.49 -12.59 -4.72
C PRO A 62 1.03 -11.12 -4.72
N ASN A 63 0.36 -10.68 -3.65
CA ASN A 63 -0.19 -9.32 -3.56
C ASN A 63 0.76 -8.33 -2.87
N ARG A 64 2.01 -8.73 -2.61
CA ARG A 64 2.96 -7.90 -1.85
C ARG A 64 3.93 -7.17 -2.76
N TYR A 65 3.89 -5.84 -2.67
CA TYR A 65 4.66 -4.96 -3.52
C TYR A 65 5.68 -4.14 -2.70
N TYR A 66 6.84 -3.91 -3.28
CA TYR A 66 7.97 -3.23 -2.65
C TYR A 66 8.36 -1.98 -3.44
N LEU A 67 8.35 -0.84 -2.78
CA LEU A 67 8.83 0.43 -3.30
C LEU A 67 10.35 0.57 -3.05
N PRO A 68 11.04 1.39 -3.86
CA PRO A 68 12.42 1.78 -3.62
C PRO A 68 12.67 2.27 -2.19
N GLU A 69 13.84 1.95 -1.63
CA GLU A 69 14.28 2.37 -0.28
C GLU A 69 14.45 3.89 -0.15
N THR A 70 14.65 4.56 -1.28
CA THR A 70 14.80 6.02 -1.37
C THR A 70 13.46 6.76 -1.22
N LEU A 71 12.34 6.04 -1.25
CA LEU A 71 11.00 6.58 -1.05
C LEU A 71 10.55 6.31 0.39
N SER A 72 9.78 7.26 0.93
CA SER A 72 9.14 7.14 2.22
C SER A 72 7.70 7.65 2.11
N VAL A 73 6.83 7.25 3.04
CA VAL A 73 5.42 7.70 3.03
C VAL A 73 5.35 9.23 3.08
N ASN A 74 6.21 9.87 3.88
CA ASN A 74 6.26 11.33 3.97
C ASN A 74 6.64 11.97 2.63
N LYS A 75 7.61 11.41 1.91
CA LYS A 75 8.02 11.92 0.60
C LYS A 75 6.94 11.74 -0.45
N MET A 76 6.27 10.59 -0.46
CA MET A 76 5.12 10.34 -1.33
C MET A 76 3.97 11.31 -1.02
N TYR A 77 3.68 11.53 0.26
CA TYR A 77 2.66 12.50 0.68
C TYR A 77 3.01 13.94 0.25
N GLN A 78 4.28 14.35 0.38
CA GLN A 78 4.72 15.67 -0.10
C GLN A 78 4.52 15.82 -1.61
N LEU A 79 4.84 14.79 -2.39
CA LEU A 79 4.59 14.78 -3.83
C LEU A 79 3.10 14.89 -4.16
N PHE A 80 2.25 14.15 -3.43
CA PHE A 80 0.79 14.23 -3.59
C PHE A 80 0.26 15.65 -3.35
N VAL A 81 0.65 16.28 -2.24
CA VAL A 81 0.23 17.65 -1.93
C VAL A 81 0.77 18.65 -2.95
N GLN A 82 1.98 18.42 -3.46
CA GLN A 82 2.58 19.27 -4.48
C GLN A 82 1.87 19.16 -5.83
N GLU A 83 1.43 17.97 -6.23
CA GLU A 83 0.80 17.69 -7.51
C GLU A 83 -0.69 18.08 -7.52
N TYR A 84 -1.46 17.61 -6.54
CA TYR A 84 -2.91 17.81 -6.51
C TYR A 84 -3.34 19.08 -5.77
N LYS A 85 -2.43 19.73 -5.03
CA LYS A 85 -2.70 20.94 -4.22
C LYS A 85 -3.86 20.80 -3.22
N ILE A 86 -4.15 19.56 -2.80
CA ILE A 86 -5.21 19.26 -1.83
C ILE A 86 -4.62 19.28 -0.41
N GLN A 87 -5.27 20.01 0.49
CA GLN A 87 -4.93 20.00 1.92
C GLN A 87 -5.58 18.79 2.62
N ILE A 88 -4.87 17.66 2.65
CA ILE A 88 -5.19 16.52 3.50
C ILE A 88 -4.12 16.36 4.58
N SER A 89 -4.45 15.70 5.69
CA SER A 89 -3.43 15.36 6.69
C SER A 89 -2.69 14.07 6.31
N CYS A 90 -1.41 13.96 6.66
CA CYS A 90 -0.64 12.71 6.45
C CYS A 90 -1.29 11.50 7.14
N LYS A 91 -2.02 11.71 8.25
CA LYS A 91 -2.78 10.66 8.95
C LYS A 91 -3.89 10.03 8.11
N VAL A 92 -4.44 10.78 7.14
CA VAL A 92 -5.45 10.29 6.20
C VAL A 92 -4.79 9.54 5.04
N TYR A 93 -3.62 10.01 4.58
CA TYR A 93 -2.88 9.40 3.48
C TYR A 93 -2.28 8.03 3.87
N TRP A 94 -1.75 7.91 5.09
CA TRP A 94 -1.05 6.72 5.59
C TRP A 94 -1.85 5.40 5.53
N PRO A 95 -3.11 5.31 6.02
CA PRO A 95 -3.85 4.05 6.00
C PRO A 95 -4.13 3.54 4.58
N ILE A 96 -4.30 4.44 3.61
CA ILE A 96 -4.51 4.09 2.20
C ILE A 96 -3.23 3.47 1.60
N PHE A 97 -2.06 3.92 2.06
CA PHE A 97 -0.77 3.35 1.66
C PHE A 97 -0.52 1.95 2.23
N THR A 98 -0.90 1.68 3.48
CA THR A 98 -0.40 0.52 4.24
C THR A 98 -0.93 -0.84 3.82
N ASN A 99 -1.96 -0.91 2.98
CA ASN A 99 -2.67 -2.16 2.75
C ASN A 99 -1.82 -3.24 2.05
N ASN A 100 -0.89 -2.90 1.15
CA ASN A 100 -0.09 -3.91 0.42
C ASN A 100 1.34 -3.49 0.01
N LEU A 101 1.78 -2.29 0.40
CA LEU A 101 3.07 -1.74 0.01
C LEU A 101 4.07 -1.73 1.17
N LYS A 102 5.32 -2.08 0.87
CA LYS A 102 6.46 -1.97 1.79
C LYS A 102 7.60 -1.21 1.12
N PHE A 103 8.48 -0.62 1.91
CA PHE A 103 9.69 0.00 1.40
C PHE A 103 10.84 -0.99 1.49
N GLY A 104 11.68 -0.98 0.45
CA GLY A 104 12.84 -1.83 0.36
C GLY A 104 12.52 -3.27 0.02
N LEU A 105 13.50 -3.92 -0.57
CA LEU A 105 13.43 -5.32 -0.92
C LEU A 105 13.87 -6.14 0.29
N PRO A 106 13.15 -7.22 0.66
CA PRO A 106 13.64 -8.19 1.64
C PRO A 106 15.11 -8.55 1.39
N ARG A 107 15.93 -8.63 2.45
CA ARG A 107 17.36 -8.95 2.31
C ARG A 107 17.60 -10.34 1.69
N ILE A 108 16.63 -11.25 1.80
CA ILE A 108 16.65 -12.62 1.25
C ILE A 108 16.06 -12.64 -0.17
N ASN A 109 16.27 -11.61 -0.97
CA ASN A 109 15.71 -11.53 -2.33
C ASN A 109 16.49 -12.31 -3.39
N THR A 110 17.37 -13.22 -2.98
CA THR A 110 18.12 -14.02 -3.93
C THR A 110 17.40 -15.34 -4.17
N CYS A 111 17.09 -15.62 -5.42
CA CYS A 111 16.61 -16.94 -5.79
C CYS A 111 17.82 -17.85 -5.96
N THR A 112 17.78 -19.01 -5.31
CA THR A 112 18.83 -20.03 -5.40
C THR A 112 19.17 -20.41 -6.84
N LYS A 113 18.16 -20.43 -7.74
CA LYS A 113 18.37 -20.67 -9.17
C LYS A 113 19.09 -19.49 -9.85
N CYS A 114 18.72 -18.25 -9.54
CA CYS A 114 19.44 -17.07 -10.02
C CYS A 114 20.89 -17.06 -9.51
N ASP A 115 21.12 -17.36 -8.24
CA ASP A 115 22.44 -17.35 -7.61
C ASP A 115 23.36 -18.41 -8.22
N SER A 116 22.86 -19.65 -8.35
CA SER A 116 23.61 -20.73 -8.99
C SER A 116 23.93 -20.44 -10.45
N LEU A 117 22.99 -19.84 -11.21
CA LEU A 117 23.25 -19.42 -12.59
C LEU A 117 24.28 -18.28 -12.65
N MET A 118 24.23 -17.29 -11.75
CA MET A 118 25.24 -16.24 -11.69
C MET A 118 26.63 -16.79 -11.39
N GLN A 119 26.75 -17.71 -10.43
CA GLN A 119 28.01 -18.37 -10.12
C GLN A 119 28.56 -19.15 -11.32
N LYS A 120 27.70 -19.91 -12.01
CA LYS A 120 28.08 -20.65 -13.22
C LYS A 120 28.51 -19.74 -14.38
N VAL A 121 27.84 -18.60 -14.57
CA VAL A 121 28.21 -17.60 -15.58
C VAL A 121 29.57 -16.98 -15.24
N ALA A 122 29.82 -16.67 -13.96
CA ALA A 122 31.09 -16.11 -13.52
C ALA A 122 32.26 -17.11 -13.63
N ALA A 123 31.99 -18.41 -13.44
CA ALA A 123 32.99 -19.48 -13.53
C ALA A 123 33.18 -20.04 -14.96
N ALA A 124 32.37 -19.63 -15.93
CA ALA A 124 32.47 -20.13 -17.30
C ALA A 124 33.61 -19.47 -18.06
N GLU A 125 34.62 -20.26 -18.45
CA GLU A 125 35.74 -19.82 -19.29
C GLU A 125 35.38 -19.78 -20.78
N ASN A 126 34.43 -20.62 -21.21
CA ASN A 126 34.00 -20.72 -22.60
C ASN A 126 32.84 -19.76 -22.89
N GLU A 127 33.01 -18.92 -23.91
CA GLU A 127 32.02 -17.92 -24.36
C GLU A 127 30.67 -18.55 -24.75
N GLU A 128 30.67 -19.74 -25.37
CA GLU A 128 29.45 -20.45 -25.74
C GLU A 128 28.67 -20.99 -24.53
N LEU A 129 29.38 -21.51 -23.52
CA LEU A 129 28.76 -21.97 -22.28
C LEU A 129 28.17 -20.79 -21.51
N ARG A 130 28.90 -19.66 -21.47
CA ARG A 130 28.44 -18.42 -20.85
C ARG A 130 27.14 -17.92 -21.49
N ARG A 131 27.07 -17.86 -22.82
CA ARG A 131 25.83 -17.50 -23.55
C ARG A 131 24.67 -18.44 -23.25
N LYS A 132 24.89 -19.76 -23.19
CA LYS A 132 23.84 -20.74 -22.83
C LYS A 132 23.27 -20.49 -21.43
N LEU A 133 24.14 -20.22 -20.46
CA LEU A 133 23.74 -19.94 -19.07
C LEU A 133 23.02 -18.58 -18.94
N GLU A 134 23.44 -17.57 -19.71
CA GLU A 134 22.76 -16.28 -19.78
C GLU A 134 21.35 -16.41 -20.39
N ILE A 135 21.19 -17.22 -21.44
CA ILE A 135 19.88 -17.54 -22.02
C ILE A 135 19.01 -18.27 -20.99
N GLU A 136 19.55 -19.25 -20.26
CA GLU A 136 18.78 -19.96 -19.22
C GLU A 136 18.31 -19.01 -18.12
N LYS A 137 19.18 -18.07 -17.70
CA LYS A 137 18.84 -17.03 -16.73
C LYS A 137 17.71 -16.14 -17.24
N GLU A 138 17.77 -15.69 -18.49
CA GLU A 138 16.73 -14.86 -19.11
C GLU A 138 15.39 -15.61 -19.20
N ILE A 139 15.40 -16.88 -19.61
CA ILE A 139 14.20 -17.73 -19.65
C ILE A 139 13.59 -17.86 -18.25
N HIS A 140 14.42 -18.05 -17.22
CA HIS A 140 13.94 -18.15 -15.84
C HIS A 140 13.24 -16.87 -15.38
N LEU A 141 13.84 -15.70 -15.65
CA LEU A 141 13.25 -14.39 -15.30
C LEU A 141 11.91 -14.17 -16.02
N ARG A 142 11.85 -14.44 -17.34
CA ARG A 142 10.61 -14.31 -18.12
C ARG A 142 9.50 -15.22 -17.61
N LYS A 143 9.82 -16.47 -17.22
CA LYS A 143 8.82 -17.38 -16.63
C LYS A 143 8.21 -16.78 -15.37
N VAL A 144 9.03 -16.25 -14.47
CA VAL A 144 8.53 -15.64 -13.23
C VAL A 144 7.70 -14.39 -13.50
N GLU A 145 8.09 -13.56 -14.48
CA GLU A 145 7.27 -12.42 -14.90
C GLU A 145 5.90 -12.84 -15.47
N THR A 146 5.86 -13.90 -16.28
CA THR A 146 4.60 -14.43 -16.82
C THR A 146 3.72 -15.04 -15.75
N GLU A 147 4.29 -15.74 -14.77
CA GLU A 147 3.58 -16.27 -13.60
C GLU A 147 2.98 -15.13 -12.76
N GLY A 148 3.71 -14.02 -12.59
CA GLY A 148 3.20 -12.81 -11.93
C GLY A 148 2.08 -12.10 -12.69
N LYS A 149 2.10 -12.12 -14.03
CA LYS A 149 1.05 -11.52 -14.87
C LYS A 149 -0.19 -12.39 -14.97
N ALA A 150 -0.09 -13.72 -14.85
CA ALA A 150 -1.24 -14.62 -14.92
C ALA A 150 -2.23 -14.41 -13.76
N GLY A 151 -1.75 -13.99 -12.58
CA GLY A 151 -2.58 -13.57 -11.45
C GLY A 151 -3.38 -12.27 -11.69
N LYS A 152 -3.07 -11.50 -12.73
CA LYS A 152 -3.75 -10.24 -13.06
C LYS A 152 -5.07 -10.42 -13.82
N ARG A 153 -5.43 -11.65 -14.23
CA ARG A 153 -6.63 -11.88 -15.07
C ARG A 153 -7.94 -12.03 -14.28
N ASN A 154 -7.89 -12.27 -12.98
CA ASN A 154 -9.08 -12.40 -12.15
C ASN A 154 -8.93 -11.52 -10.90
N GLY A 155 -9.38 -10.26 -10.99
CA GLY A 155 -9.43 -9.34 -9.86
C GLY A 155 -8.59 -8.10 -10.09
N SER A 156 -9.22 -7.07 -10.65
CA SER A 156 -8.77 -5.68 -10.56
C SER A 156 -8.73 -5.25 -9.08
N VAL A 157 -7.67 -5.62 -8.36
CA VAL A 157 -7.19 -4.90 -7.18
C VAL A 157 -5.67 -5.16 -7.09
N PHE A 158 -4.87 -4.11 -7.35
CA PHE A 158 -3.40 -4.01 -7.29
C PHE A 158 -2.59 -4.43 -8.52
#